data_AF-A0A7C5HIX5-F1
#
_entry.id   AF-A0A7C5HIX5-F1
#
_cell.length_a   1.000
_cell.length_b   1.000
_cell.length_c   1.000
_cell.angle_alpha   90.00
_cell.angle_beta   90.00
_cell.angle_gamma   90.00
#
_symmetry.space_group_name_H-M   'P 1'
#
loop_
_entity.id
_entity.type
_entity.pdbx_description
1 polymer ?
#
loop_
_entity_poly.entity_id
_entity_poly.type
_entity_poly.pdbx_seq_one_letter_code
_entity_poly.pdbx_strand_id
1 'polypeptide(L)'
;AFLLSLGLIVDDAIIVIENIHRHMHLEKAKEQDYDELIIEATDEIGPSTNIATIAIMLTMIPMAFVGGMMGQFMKPIPLNVPVGLAVSLFVAYVFAPFLARKLIKNIHADPGDACSVEMVPRISLLRRIMRPLVRLTERIAEGVHKIKKSSASWKR
;
A
#
# COMPACT_ATOMS: atom_id res chain seq x y z
N ALA A 1 -7.58 -1.51 -22.57
CA ALA A 1 -7.39 -2.74 -21.77
C ALA A 1 -6.30 -2.57 -20.69
N PHE A 2 -5.07 -2.16 -21.05
CA PHE A 2 -3.94 -2.07 -20.11
C PHE A 2 -4.20 -1.23 -18.85
N LEU A 3 -4.76 -0.01 -19.00
CA LEU A 3 -5.04 0.88 -17.86
C LEU A 3 -6.07 0.30 -16.89
N LEU A 4 -7.19 -0.23 -17.41
CA LEU A 4 -8.20 -0.88 -16.59
C LEU A 4 -7.64 -2.12 -15.88
N SER A 5 -6.80 -2.88 -16.57
CA SER A 5 -6.18 -4.08 -16.00
C SER A 5 -5.20 -3.75 -14.87
N LEU A 6 -4.39 -2.70 -14.99
CA LEU A 6 -3.40 -2.36 -13.98
C LEU A 6 -4.05 -1.95 -12.65
N GLY A 7 -5.11 -1.14 -12.71
CA GLY A 7 -5.85 -0.72 -11.52
C GLY A 7 -6.54 -1.91 -10.83
N LEU A 8 -7.17 -2.79 -11.59
CA LEU A 8 -7.90 -3.93 -11.04
C LEU A 8 -6.99 -5.03 -10.47
N ILE A 9 -5.78 -5.22 -11.02
CA ILE A 9 -4.84 -6.24 -10.54
C ILE A 9 -4.17 -5.81 -9.22
N VAL A 10 -3.94 -4.51 -9.04
CA VAL A 10 -3.21 -4.01 -7.86
C VAL A 10 -4.14 -3.82 -6.65
N ASP A 11 -5.46 -3.70 -6.88
CA ASP A 11 -6.46 -3.47 -5.84
C ASP A 11 -6.45 -4.55 -4.74
N ASP A 12 -6.60 -5.82 -5.10
CA ASP A 12 -6.64 -6.94 -4.13
C ASP A 12 -5.37 -7.01 -3.28
N ALA A 13 -4.20 -6.78 -3.89
CA ALA A 13 -2.92 -6.82 -3.20
C ALA A 13 -2.75 -5.64 -2.22
N ILE A 14 -3.20 -4.43 -2.59
CA ILE A 14 -3.17 -3.27 -1.70
C ILE A 14 -4.06 -3.53 -0.48
N ILE A 15 -5.27 -4.04 -0.68
CA ILE A 15 -6.22 -4.30 0.42
C ILE A 15 -5.60 -5.27 1.44
N VAL A 16 -4.97 -6.35 0.98
CA VAL A 16 -4.30 -7.33 1.85
C VAL A 16 -3.13 -6.71 2.61
N ILE A 17 -2.25 -5.98 1.92
CA ILE A 17 -1.07 -5.35 2.54
C ILE A 17 -1.48 -4.29 3.57
N GLU A 18 -2.48 -3.47 3.25
CA GLU A 18 -2.98 -2.43 4.15
C GLU A 18 -3.55 -3.04 5.43
N ASN A 19 -4.27 -4.17 5.34
CA ASN A 19 -4.78 -4.80 6.55
C ASN A 19 -3.68 -5.46 7.38
N ILE A 20 -2.70 -6.11 6.74
CA ILE A 20 -1.53 -6.64 7.45
C ILE A 20 -0.84 -5.47 8.18
N HIS A 21 -0.57 -4.38 7.48
CA HIS A 21 0.03 -3.19 8.06
C HIS A 21 -0.80 -2.65 9.24
N ARG A 22 -2.12 -2.55 9.09
CA ARG A 22 -3.03 -2.14 10.17
C ARG A 22 -2.97 -3.08 11.37
N HIS A 23 -3.00 -4.40 11.15
CA HIS A 23 -2.93 -5.41 12.20
C HIS A 23 -1.64 -5.31 13.01
N MET A 24 -0.52 -5.00 12.35
CA MET A 24 0.77 -4.83 13.02
C MET A 24 0.85 -3.64 13.96
N HIS A 25 0.01 -2.62 13.77
CA HIS A 25 -0.06 -1.44 14.65
C HIS A 25 -1.06 -1.59 15.81
N LEU A 26 -1.77 -2.72 15.89
CA LEU A 26 -2.67 -3.00 17.01
C LEU A 26 -1.89 -3.42 18.25
N GLU A 27 -2.35 -3.06 19.45
CA GLU A 27 -1.65 -3.41 20.69
C GLU A 27 -1.51 -4.92 20.91
N LYS A 28 -2.48 -5.70 20.41
CA LYS A 28 -2.46 -7.17 20.43
C LYS A 28 -1.33 -7.78 19.59
N ALA A 29 -0.79 -7.05 18.63
CA ALA A 29 0.32 -7.50 17.79
C ALA A 29 1.64 -7.71 18.55
N LYS A 30 1.78 -7.12 19.74
CA LYS A 30 3.00 -7.22 20.55
C LYS A 30 3.17 -8.57 21.24
N GLU A 31 2.10 -9.36 21.33
CA GLU A 31 2.06 -10.63 22.07
C GLU A 31 1.89 -11.85 21.16
N GLN A 32 1.57 -11.66 19.88
CA GLN A 32 1.35 -12.72 18.90
C GLN A 32 2.59 -12.99 18.03
N ASP A 33 2.71 -14.22 17.53
CA ASP A 33 3.72 -14.55 16.53
C ASP A 33 3.43 -13.84 15.21
N TYR A 34 4.48 -13.36 14.53
CA TYR A 34 4.34 -12.59 13.30
C TYR A 34 3.66 -13.36 12.18
N ASP A 35 3.90 -14.68 12.10
CA ASP A 35 3.30 -15.51 11.07
C ASP A 35 1.79 -15.69 11.32
N GLU A 36 1.40 -15.86 12.58
CA GLU A 36 -0.01 -15.96 12.99
C GLU A 36 -0.77 -14.66 12.74
N LEU A 37 -0.16 -13.52 13.06
CA LEU A 37 -0.75 -12.20 12.81
C LEU A 37 -1.00 -11.93 11.32
N ILE A 38 -0.07 -12.32 10.45
CA ILE A 38 -0.23 -12.15 8.99
C ILE A 38 -1.37 -13.04 8.48
N ILE A 39 -1.51 -14.25 9.00
CA ILE A 39 -2.58 -15.18 8.63
C ILE A 39 -3.94 -14.62 9.09
N GLU A 40 -4.06 -14.19 10.34
CA GLU A 40 -5.29 -13.61 10.90
C GLU A 40 -5.70 -12.34 10.13
N ALA A 41 -4.74 -11.46 9.85
CA ALA A 41 -4.99 -10.26 9.05
C ALA A 41 -5.44 -10.59 7.62
N THR A 42 -4.90 -11.64 7.00
CA THR A 42 -5.31 -12.02 5.64
C THR A 42 -6.71 -12.64 5.64
N ASP A 43 -7.03 -13.45 6.65
CA ASP A 43 -8.30 -14.17 6.76
C ASP A 43 -9.49 -13.22 7.03
N GLU A 44 -9.28 -12.15 7.79
CA GLU A 44 -10.33 -11.15 8.07
C GLU A 44 -10.88 -10.47 6.79
N ILE A 45 -10.02 -10.24 5.80
CA ILE A 45 -10.38 -9.53 4.56
C ILE A 45 -10.91 -10.51 3.51
N GLY A 46 -10.51 -11.78 3.60
CA GLY A 46 -10.81 -12.82 2.61
C GLY A 46 -12.26 -12.78 2.12
N PRO A 47 -13.26 -12.84 3.02
CA PRO A 47 -14.67 -12.77 2.65
C PRO A 47 -15.06 -11.49 1.91
N SER A 48 -14.52 -10.34 2.33
CA SER A 48 -14.81 -9.03 1.72
C SER A 48 -14.29 -8.95 0.28
N THR A 49 -13.02 -9.30 0.08
CA THR A 49 -12.40 -9.26 -1.26
C THR A 49 -13.07 -10.25 -2.20
N ASN A 50 -13.35 -11.49 -1.76
CA ASN A 50 -14.03 -12.49 -2.59
C ASN A 50 -15.40 -11.99 -3.11
N ILE A 51 -16.21 -11.38 -2.24
CA ILE A 51 -17.52 -10.83 -2.62
C ILE A 51 -17.34 -9.66 -3.60
N ALA A 52 -16.37 -8.78 -3.35
CA ALA A 52 -16.07 -7.65 -4.23
C ALA A 52 -15.65 -8.11 -5.62
N THR A 53 -14.72 -9.09 -5.71
CA THR A 53 -14.25 -9.63 -6.99
C THR A 53 -15.39 -10.28 -7.76
N ILE A 54 -16.24 -11.08 -7.10
CA ILE A 54 -17.43 -11.68 -7.73
C ILE A 54 -18.38 -10.59 -8.22
N ALA A 55 -18.64 -9.56 -7.42
CA ALA A 55 -19.50 -8.45 -7.82
C ALA A 55 -18.99 -7.76 -9.09
N ILE A 56 -17.68 -7.50 -9.18
CA ILE A 56 -17.05 -6.93 -10.38
C ILE A 56 -17.24 -7.86 -11.58
N MET A 57 -17.01 -9.18 -11.42
CA MET A 57 -17.25 -10.14 -12.50
C MET A 57 -18.72 -10.12 -12.97
N LEU A 58 -19.68 -10.03 -12.05
CA LEU A 58 -21.11 -9.93 -12.38
C LEU A 58 -21.42 -8.64 -13.15
N THR A 59 -20.76 -7.53 -12.86
CA THR A 59 -20.95 -6.29 -13.64
C THR A 59 -20.47 -6.42 -15.09
N MET A 60 -19.60 -7.38 -15.40
CA MET A 60 -19.15 -7.64 -16.78
C MET A 60 -20.18 -8.42 -17.61
N ILE A 61 -21.12 -9.13 -16.97
CA ILE A 61 -22.16 -9.91 -17.65
C ILE A 61 -22.99 -9.07 -18.63
N PRO A 62 -23.60 -7.92 -18.24
CA PRO A 62 -24.36 -7.11 -19.19
C PRO A 62 -23.52 -6.59 -20.36
N MET A 63 -22.21 -6.39 -20.17
CA MET A 63 -21.32 -5.95 -21.26
C MET A 63 -21.04 -7.05 -22.29
N ALA A 64 -21.15 -8.32 -21.92
CA ALA A 64 -21.03 -9.43 -22.86
C ALA A 64 -22.19 -9.49 -23.88
N PHE A 65 -23.34 -8.86 -23.56
CA PHE A 65 -24.52 -8.81 -24.43
C PHE A 65 -24.55 -7.57 -25.35
N VAL A 66 -23.50 -6.74 -25.35
CA VAL A 66 -23.42 -5.56 -26.23
C VAL A 66 -23.09 -5.99 -27.66
N GLY A 67 -24.00 -5.67 -28.60
CA GLY A 67 -23.88 -6.02 -30.02
C GLY A 67 -23.44 -4.87 -30.94
N GLY A 68 -23.41 -5.15 -32.25
CA GLY A 68 -23.06 -4.18 -33.30
C GLY A 68 -21.55 -3.95 -33.47
N MET A 69 -21.17 -2.89 -34.20
CA MET A 69 -19.75 -2.54 -34.39
C MET A 69 -19.03 -2.26 -33.06
N MET A 70 -19.74 -1.70 -32.07
CA MET A 70 -19.18 -1.47 -30.73
C MET A 70 -18.98 -2.77 -29.93
N GLY A 71 -19.83 -3.77 -30.12
CA GLY A 71 -19.69 -5.08 -29.48
C GLY A 71 -18.37 -5.79 -29.83
N GLN A 72 -17.92 -5.70 -31.09
CA GLN A 72 -16.64 -6.32 -31.51
C GLN A 72 -15.43 -5.75 -30.77
N PHE A 73 -15.43 -4.45 -30.44
CA PHE A 73 -14.34 -3.82 -29.69
C PHE A 73 -14.44 -4.05 -28.18
N MET A 74 -15.66 -4.26 -27.65
CA MET A 74 -15.89 -4.49 -26.23
C MET A 74 -15.77 -5.97 -25.83
N LYS A 75 -15.99 -6.91 -26.76
CA LYS A 75 -15.90 -8.37 -26.55
C LYS A 75 -14.70 -8.88 -25.72
N PRO A 76 -13.46 -8.35 -25.86
CA PRO A 76 -12.33 -8.83 -25.05
C PRO A 76 -12.37 -8.40 -23.58
N ILE A 77 -13.15 -7.37 -23.22
CA ILE A 77 -13.15 -6.84 -21.84
C ILE A 77 -13.87 -7.81 -20.88
N PRO A 78 -15.11 -8.26 -21.13
CA PRO A 78 -15.82 -9.18 -20.24
C PRO A 78 -15.16 -10.56 -20.11
N LEU A 79 -14.31 -10.95 -21.06
CA LEU A 79 -13.59 -12.22 -21.01
C LEU A 79 -12.27 -12.10 -20.25
N ASN A 80 -11.47 -11.06 -20.53
CA ASN A 80 -10.14 -10.96 -19.96
C ASN A 80 -10.13 -10.37 -18.54
N VAL A 81 -11.07 -9.49 -18.21
CA VAL A 81 -11.12 -8.86 -16.87
C VAL A 81 -11.39 -9.88 -15.76
N PRO A 82 -12.41 -10.76 -15.83
CA PRO A 82 -12.64 -11.77 -14.81
C PRO A 82 -11.47 -12.73 -14.62
N VAL A 83 -10.81 -13.12 -15.72
CA VAL A 83 -9.60 -13.96 -15.65
C VAL A 83 -8.47 -13.22 -14.95
N GLY A 84 -8.24 -11.95 -15.28
CA GLY A 84 -7.25 -11.11 -14.60
C GLY A 84 -7.54 -10.92 -13.12
N LEU A 85 -8.81 -10.74 -12.75
CA LEU A 85 -9.26 -10.63 -11.36
C LEU A 85 -9.06 -11.93 -10.57
N ALA A 86 -9.37 -13.09 -11.16
CA ALA A 86 -9.12 -14.38 -10.51
C ALA A 86 -7.62 -14.62 -10.26
N VAL A 87 -6.77 -14.25 -11.23
CA VAL A 87 -5.31 -14.33 -11.08
C VAL A 87 -4.81 -13.32 -10.05
N SER A 88 -5.34 -12.09 -10.04
CA SER A 88 -5.03 -11.05 -9.06
C SER A 88 -5.29 -11.53 -7.63
N LEU A 89 -6.49 -12.05 -7.39
CA LEU A 89 -6.91 -12.58 -6.09
C LEU A 89 -6.00 -13.72 -5.61
N PHE A 90 -5.63 -14.63 -6.52
CA PHE A 90 -4.67 -15.69 -6.21
C PHE A 90 -3.28 -15.12 -5.85
N VAL A 91 -2.79 -14.14 -6.61
CA VAL A 91 -1.50 -13.49 -6.34
C VAL A 91 -1.55 -12.74 -5.00
N ALA A 92 -2.64 -12.06 -4.68
CA ALA A 92 -2.80 -11.34 -3.43
C ALA A 92 -2.71 -12.29 -2.22
N TYR A 93 -3.41 -13.43 -2.24
CA TYR A 93 -3.39 -14.37 -1.11
C TYR A 93 -2.12 -15.22 -0.99
N VAL A 94 -1.38 -15.44 -2.07
CA VAL A 94 -0.14 -16.21 -2.02
C VAL A 94 1.07 -15.31 -1.82
N PHE A 95 1.22 -14.29 -2.67
CA PHE A 95 2.44 -13.48 -2.71
C PHE A 95 2.42 -12.36 -1.68
N ALA A 96 1.28 -11.70 -1.41
CA ALA A 96 1.26 -10.59 -0.46
C ALA A 96 1.65 -11.01 0.96
N PRO A 97 1.07 -12.07 1.58
CA PRO A 97 1.49 -12.49 2.92
C PRO A 97 2.92 -13.06 2.92
N PHE A 98 3.34 -13.76 1.85
CA PHE A 98 4.71 -14.26 1.72
C PHE A 98 5.75 -13.13 1.68
N LEU A 99 5.49 -12.07 0.90
CA LEU A 99 6.33 -10.89 0.84
C LEU A 99 6.28 -10.11 2.15
N ALA A 100 5.10 -9.96 2.76
CA ALA A 100 4.95 -9.29 4.04
C ALA A 100 5.82 -9.95 5.11
N ARG A 101 5.79 -11.29 5.20
CA ARG A 101 6.63 -12.06 6.13
C ARG A 101 8.13 -11.82 5.92
N LYS A 102 8.58 -11.79 4.66
CA LYS A 102 10.00 -11.65 4.32
C LYS A 102 10.51 -10.22 4.47
N LEU A 103 9.71 -9.23 4.06
CA LEU A 103 10.10 -7.83 3.98
C LEU A 103 9.87 -7.10 5.30
N ILE A 104 8.71 -7.29 5.94
CA ILE A 104 8.33 -6.52 7.13
C ILE A 104 9.10 -7.00 8.38
N LYS A 105 9.48 -8.28 8.44
CA LYS A 105 10.40 -8.80 9.46
C LYS A 105 11.75 -8.09 9.47
N ASN A 106 12.22 -7.61 8.31
CA ASN A 106 13.46 -6.86 8.21
C ASN A 106 13.32 -5.38 8.61
N ILE A 107 12.08 -4.86 8.65
CA ILE A 107 11.79 -3.45 8.99
C ILE A 107 11.65 -3.26 10.51
N HIS A 108 11.13 -4.25 11.25
CA HIS A 108 10.99 -4.17 12.71
C HIS A 108 12.31 -4.35 13.49
N ALA A 109 13.44 -4.50 12.79
CA ALA A 109 14.77 -4.40 13.39
C ALA A 109 15.24 -2.95 13.63
N ASP A 110 14.49 -1.92 13.18
CA ASP A 110 14.82 -0.52 13.44
C ASP A 110 13.55 0.37 13.47
N PRO A 111 13.14 0.92 14.63
CA PRO A 111 11.94 1.74 14.73
C PRO A 111 12.24 3.15 14.20
N GLY A 112 12.15 3.35 12.89
CA GLY A 112 12.47 4.67 12.34
C GLY A 112 12.20 4.96 10.87
N ASP A 113 11.64 4.05 10.06
CA ASP A 113 11.53 4.33 8.62
C ASP A 113 10.22 3.84 7.97
N ALA A 114 9.27 4.77 7.87
CA ALA A 114 8.23 4.70 6.87
C ALA A 114 8.86 4.69 5.46
N CYS A 115 8.38 3.76 4.63
CA CYS A 115 8.62 3.64 3.19
C CYS A 115 10.00 3.15 2.75
N SER A 116 10.08 1.88 2.34
CA SER A 116 10.41 1.55 0.94
C SER A 116 10.19 0.08 0.66
N VAL A 117 9.25 -0.19 -0.26
CA VAL A 117 9.23 -1.39 -1.09
C VAL A 117 10.65 -1.60 -1.65
N GLU A 118 11.23 -2.78 -1.42
CA GLU A 118 12.60 -3.13 -1.83
C GLU A 118 12.80 -2.95 -3.34
N MET A 119 13.29 -1.79 -3.78
CA MET A 119 14.18 -1.67 -4.95
C MET A 119 14.85 -0.28 -5.04
N VAL A 120 15.62 0.19 -4.06
CA VAL A 120 16.60 1.27 -4.33
C VAL A 120 17.80 1.27 -3.35
N PRO A 121 18.92 0.56 -3.64
CA PRO A 121 20.18 0.70 -2.90
C PRO A 121 20.79 2.13 -2.96
N ARG A 122 20.23 3.02 -3.80
CA ARG A 122 20.64 4.42 -4.03
C ARG A 122 20.12 5.44 -2.98
N ILE A 123 19.17 5.06 -2.11
CA ILE A 123 18.56 6.00 -1.13
C ILE A 123 19.45 6.22 0.10
N SER A 124 20.32 5.26 0.45
CA SER A 124 21.25 5.38 1.58
C SER A 124 22.21 6.57 1.44
N LEU A 125 22.65 6.83 0.20
CA LEU A 125 23.53 7.94 -0.16
C LEU A 125 22.77 9.28 -0.12
N LEU A 126 21.51 9.30 -0.57
CA LEU A 126 20.65 10.48 -0.56
C LEU A 126 20.31 10.92 0.87
N ARG A 127 19.98 9.97 1.76
CA ARG A 127 19.79 10.25 3.19
C ARG A 127 21.06 10.77 3.86
N ARG A 128 22.25 10.34 3.42
CA ARG A 128 23.54 10.83 3.95
C ARG A 128 23.81 12.29 3.59
N ILE A 129 23.33 12.71 2.42
CA ILE A 129 23.43 14.09 1.91
C ILE A 129 22.32 15.00 2.47
N MET A 130 21.14 14.47 2.80
CA MET A 130 20.03 15.26 3.36
C MET A 130 20.12 15.56 4.86
N ARG A 131 20.83 14.72 5.65
CA ARG A 131 21.05 14.97 7.09
C ARG A 131 21.66 16.35 7.45
N PRO A 132 22.62 16.92 6.71
CA PRO A 132 23.10 18.27 6.99
C PRO A 132 22.06 19.37 6.70
N LEU A 133 21.19 19.17 5.70
CA LEU A 133 20.15 20.14 5.34
C LEU A 133 19.04 20.21 6.40
N VAL A 134 18.61 19.07 6.95
CA VAL A 134 17.60 19.03 8.03
C VAL A 134 18.13 19.70 9.31
N ARG A 135 19.39 19.46 9.66
CA ARG A 135 20.02 20.15 10.81
C ARG A 135 20.17 21.66 10.59
N LEU A 136 20.31 22.11 9.34
CA LEU A 136 20.34 23.54 9.04
C LEU A 136 18.94 24.16 9.22
N THR A 137 17.87 23.45 8.85
CA THR A 137 16.50 23.93 9.08
C THR A 137 16.15 24.04 10.55
N GLU A 138 16.61 23.10 11.40
CA GLU A 138 16.43 23.17 12.85
C GLU A 138 17.18 24.37 13.46
N ARG A 139 18.44 24.61 13.05
CA ARG A 139 19.23 25.76 13.51
C ARG A 139 18.63 27.10 13.09
N ILE A 140 18.02 27.17 11.90
CA ILE A 140 17.31 28.37 11.43
C ILE A 140 16.01 28.56 12.23
N ALA A 141 15.27 27.49 12.52
CA ALA A 141 14.05 27.54 13.33
C ALA A 141 14.34 28.03 14.77
N GLU A 142 15.40 27.52 15.40
CA GLU A 142 15.86 28.00 16.71
C GLU A 142 16.26 29.49 16.67
N GLY A 143 16.95 29.92 15.61
CA GLY A 143 17.33 31.31 15.39
C GLY A 143 16.13 32.26 15.29
N VAL A 144 15.11 31.86 14.51
CA VAL A 144 13.86 32.64 14.35
C VAL A 144 13.08 32.72 15.67
N HIS A 145 13.03 31.62 16.43
CA HIS A 145 12.34 31.60 17.73
C HIS A 145 12.99 32.55 18.75
N LYS A 146 14.33 32.63 18.75
CA LYS A 146 15.09 33.55 19.62
C LYS A 146 14.86 35.02 19.27
N ILE A 147 14.77 35.36 17.98
CA ILE A 147 14.49 36.73 17.51
C ILE A 147 13.06 37.15 17.87
N LYS A 148 12.08 36.25 17.72
CA LYS A 148 10.68 36.52 18.10
C LYS A 148 10.55 36.79 19.61
N LYS A 149 11.29 36.07 20.45
CA LYS A 149 11.30 36.26 21.91
C LYS A 149 11.96 37.60 22.32
N SER A 150 12.99 38.03 21.58
CA SER A 150 13.66 39.32 21.81
C SER A 150 12.84 40.53 21.35
N SER A 151 11.96 40.36 20.35
CA SER A 151 11.05 41.43 19.90
C SER A 151 9.87 41.64 20.87
N ALA A 152 9.41 40.58 21.54
CA ALA A 152 8.33 40.66 22.53
C ALA A 152 8.72 41.39 23.83
N SER A 153 10.02 41.54 24.14
CA SER A 153 10.50 42.29 25.31
C SER A 153 10.61 43.79 25.08
N TRP A 154 10.48 44.28 23.84
CA TRP A 154 10.55 45.71 23.49
C TRP A 154 9.15 46.38 23.48
N LYS A 155 8.09 45.60 23.73
CA LYS A 155 6.69 46.05 23.76
C LYS A 155 6.12 46.17 25.19
N ARG A 156 6.99 46.32 26.19
CA ARG A 156 6.66 46.70 27.57
C ARG A 156 7.37 48.00 27.91
#